data_AF-A0A7K9UEA3-F1
#
_entry.id   AF-A0A7K9UEA3-F1
#
_cell.length_a   1.000
_cell.length_b   1.000
_cell.length_c   1.000
_cell.angle_alpha   90.00
_cell.angle_beta   90.00
_cell.angle_gamma   90.00
#
_symmetry.space_group_name_H-M   'P 1'
#
loop_
_entity.id
_entity.type
_entity.pdbx_description
1 polymer ?
#
loop_
_entity_poly.entity_id
_entity_poly.type
_entity_poly.pdbx_seq_one_letter_code
_entity_poly.pdbx_strand_id
1 'polypeptide(L)' 'DRRCCADVALAAAHGLELVLLKPRRLMNINGLSVASAAEIYNFRPEDIYLVHDDLDKALGKVAIKLGGSAR' A
#
# COMPACT_ATOMS: atom_id res chain seq x y z
N ASP A 1 3.98 12.62 -4.34
CA ASP A 1 3.08 13.63 -3.76
C ASP A 1 3.58 14.10 -2.38
N ARG A 2 3.66 15.43 -2.17
CA ARG A 2 4.04 16.02 -0.88
C ARG A 2 2.93 15.85 0.18
N ARG A 3 1.67 15.79 -0.23
CA ARG A 3 0.51 15.72 0.67
C ARG A 3 0.51 14.45 1.52
N CYS A 4 0.88 13.31 0.91
CA CYS A 4 1.03 12.03 1.61
C CYS A 4 2.48 11.59 1.84
N CYS A 5 3.48 12.43 1.53
CA CYS A 5 4.90 12.09 1.68
C CYS A 5 5.30 10.75 1.01
N ALA A 6 4.84 10.53 -0.22
CA ALA A 6 5.08 9.30 -0.97
C ALA A 6 5.41 9.59 -2.43
N ASP A 7 6.03 8.66 -3.14
CA ASP A 7 6.03 8.64 -4.59
C ASP A 7 4.69 8.04 -5.04
N VAL A 8 4.05 8.68 -6.02
CA VAL A 8 2.71 8.30 -6.48
C VAL A 8 2.72 8.21 -8.00
N ALA A 9 2.16 7.14 -8.54
CA ALA A 9 1.87 6.98 -9.96
C ALA A 9 0.41 6.56 -10.14
N LEU A 10 -0.24 7.13 -11.16
CA LEU A 10 -1.56 6.70 -11.60
C LEU A 10 -1.38 5.70 -12.74
N ALA A 11 -2.16 4.63 -12.74
CA ALA A 11 -2.13 3.60 -13.77
C ALA A 11 -3.54 3.11 -14.06
N ALA A 12 -3.75 2.58 -15.26
CA ALA A 12 -4.97 1.86 -15.61
C ALA A 12 -4.60 0.42 -15.95
N ALA A 13 -5.30 -0.56 -15.36
CA ALA A 13 -5.10 -1.97 -15.66
C ALA A 13 -6.42 -2.72 -15.53
N HIS A 14 -6.74 -3.58 -16.50
CA HIS A 14 -7.97 -4.40 -16.50
C HIS A 14 -9.27 -3.59 -16.28
N GLY A 15 -9.32 -2.35 -16.78
CA GLY A 15 -10.47 -1.46 -16.61
C GLY A 15 -10.58 -0.81 -15.22
N LEU A 16 -9.56 -0.97 -14.36
CA LEU A 16 -9.46 -0.33 -13.06
C LEU A 16 -8.46 0.83 -13.11
N GLU A 17 -8.83 1.94 -12.50
CA GLU A 17 -7.91 3.02 -12.16
C GLU A 17 -7.18 2.66 -10.87
N LEU A 18 -5.86 2.73 -10.90
CA LEU A 18 -4.97 2.34 -9.82
C LEU A 18 -4.15 3.53 -9.35
N VAL A 19 -4.03 3.66 -8.03
CA VAL A 19 -3.06 4.54 -7.38
C VAL A 19 -1.94 3.69 -6.84
N LEU A 20 -0.76 3.75 -7.48
CA LEU A 20 0.44 3.11 -6.99
C LEU A 20 1.15 4.06 -6.02
N LEU A 21 1.35 3.61 -4.79
CA LEU A 21 1.91 4.42 -3.69
C LEU A 21 3.18 3.76 -3.14
N LYS A 22 4.27 4.51 -3.09
CA LYS A 22 5.49 4.14 -2.35
C LYS A 22 5.78 5.18 -1.28
N PRO A 23 5.48 4.90 0.01
CA PRO A 23 5.82 5.81 1.10
C PRO A 23 7.31 6.18 1.10
N ARG A 24 7.62 7.45 1.34
CA ARG A 24 9.01 7.92 1.54
C ARG A 24 9.37 8.09 3.02
N ARG A 25 8.43 7.80 3.92
CA ARG A 25 8.68 7.71 5.36
C ARG A 25 9.36 6.38 5.71
N LEU A 26 10.02 6.36 6.87
CA LEU A 26 10.59 5.13 7.43
C LEU A 26 9.50 4.07 7.66
N MET A 27 9.88 2.80 7.55
CA MET A 27 8.95 1.66 7.57
C MET A 27 8.09 1.60 8.85
N ASN A 28 8.65 2.00 9.99
CA ASN A 28 7.96 2.01 11.28
C ASN A 28 6.85 3.09 11.39
N ILE A 29 6.84 4.09 10.51
CA ILE A 29 5.90 5.22 10.52
C ILE A 29 5.25 5.46 9.15
N ASN A 30 5.38 4.52 8.22
CA ASN A 30 4.86 4.63 6.86
C ASN A 30 3.31 4.64 6.80
N GLY A 31 2.65 4.11 7.84
CA GLY A 31 1.19 4.09 7.95
C GLY A 31 0.56 5.49 7.84
N LEU A 32 1.29 6.54 8.27
CA LEU A 32 0.85 7.93 8.11
C LEU A 32 0.73 8.35 6.63
N SER A 33 1.65 7.87 5.78
CA SER A 33 1.60 8.11 4.34
C SER A 33 0.44 7.36 3.67
N VAL A 34 0.19 6.12 4.11
CA VAL A 34 -0.92 5.31 3.60
C VAL A 34 -2.26 5.92 4.00
N ALA A 35 -2.43 6.30 5.28
CA ALA A 35 -3.65 6.93 5.77
C ALA A 35 -3.97 8.24 5.03
N SER A 36 -2.97 9.12 4.86
CA SER A 36 -3.15 10.36 4.11
C SER A 36 -3.51 10.12 2.64
N ALA A 37 -2.93 9.09 2.00
CA ALA A 37 -3.31 8.73 0.64
C ALA A 37 -4.75 8.21 0.57
N ALA A 38 -5.16 7.36 1.52
CA ALA A 38 -6.52 6.86 1.59
C ALA A 38 -7.55 7.99 1.72
N GLU A 39 -7.27 9.01 2.53
CA GLU A 39 -8.11 10.20 2.65
C GLU A 39 -8.16 11.01 1.35
N ILE A 40 -7.01 11.27 0.71
CA ILE A 40 -6.93 12.09 -0.51
C ILE A 40 -7.70 11.44 -1.68
N TYR A 41 -7.62 10.12 -1.79
CA TYR A 41 -8.25 9.36 -2.88
C TYR A 41 -9.58 8.73 -2.49
N ASN A 42 -10.06 8.99 -1.26
CA ASN A 42 -11.32 8.48 -0.72
C ASN A 42 -11.43 6.93 -0.79
N PHE A 43 -10.34 6.24 -0.46
CA PHE A 43 -10.30 4.79 -0.38
C PHE A 43 -10.68 4.29 1.01
N ARG A 44 -11.43 3.19 1.05
CA ARG A 44 -11.66 2.43 2.28
C ARG A 44 -10.54 1.39 2.44
N PRO A 45 -10.33 0.83 3.66
CA PRO A 45 -9.31 -0.19 3.87
C PRO A 45 -9.41 -1.40 2.93
N GLU A 46 -10.63 -1.82 2.58
CA GLU A 46 -10.90 -2.90 1.63
C GLU A 46 -10.49 -2.59 0.18
N ASP A 47 -10.29 -1.32 -0.15
CA ASP A 47 -9.85 -0.88 -1.48
C ASP A 47 -8.30 -0.85 -1.59
N ILE A 48 -7.59 -1.12 -0.48
CA ILE A 48 -6.12 -1.00 -0.38
C ILE A 48 -5.45 -2.37 -0.33
N TYR A 49 -4.52 -2.59 -1.26
CA TYR A 49 -3.59 -3.72 -1.22
C TYR A 49 -2.24 -3.26 -0.67
N LEU A 50 -1.75 -3.94 0.37
CA LEU A 50 -0.40 -3.73 0.90
C LEU A 50 0.54 -4.83 0.40
N VAL A 51 1.57 -4.44 -0.34
CA VAL A 51 2.64 -5.35 -0.77
C VAL A 51 3.83 -5.17 0.18
N HIS A 52 4.19 -6.24 0.87
CA HIS A 52 5.30 -6.26 1.82
C HIS A 52 6.04 -7.61 1.77
N ASP A 53 7.24 -7.66 2.32
CA ASP A 53 7.97 -8.91 2.54
C ASP A 53 7.42 -9.66 3.77
N ASP A 54 7.49 -10.98 3.73
CA ASP A 54 6.98 -11.87 4.78
C ASP A 54 8.09 -12.83 5.21
N LEU A 55 8.54 -12.70 6.45
CA LEU A 55 9.66 -13.46 7.01
C LEU A 55 9.32 -14.94 7.23
N ASP A 56 8.03 -15.29 7.32
CA ASP A 56 7.59 -16.67 7.54
C ASP A 56 7.55 -17.47 6.23
N LYS A 57 7.75 -16.82 5.08
CA LYS A 57 7.71 -17.46 3.76
C LYS A 57 9.10 -17.67 3.19
N ALA A 58 9.27 -18.80 2.51
CA ALA A 58 10.47 -19.06 1.72
C ALA A 58 10.61 -18.02 0.58
N LEU A 59 11.86 -17.71 0.22
CA LEU A 59 12.17 -16.75 -0.84
C LEU A 59 11.43 -17.09 -2.15
N GLY A 60 10.83 -16.06 -2.76
CA GLY A 60 10.07 -16.18 -4.01
C GLY A 60 8.64 -16.72 -3.85
N LYS A 61 8.21 -17.05 -2.62
CA LYS A 61 6.81 -17.40 -2.35
C LYS A 61 5.97 -16.15 -2.15
N VAL A 62 4.84 -16.09 -2.83
CA VAL A 62 3.85 -15.02 -2.75
C VAL A 62 2.52 -15.61 -2.30
N ALA A 63 1.79 -14.89 -1.46
CA ALA A 63 0.44 -15.22 -1.06
C ALA A 63 -0.41 -13.96 -0.95
N ILE A 64 -1.72 -14.13 -1.11
CA ILE A 64 -2.72 -13.07 -0.88
C ILE A 64 -3.45 -13.40 0.42
N LYS A 65 -3.62 -12.40 1.29
CA LYS A 65 -4.30 -12.53 2.57
C LYS A 65 -5.18 -11.31 2.80
N LEU A 66 -6.38 -11.53 3.34
CA LEU A 66 -7.26 -10.47 3.83
C LEU A 66 -7.10 -10.34 5.36
N GLY A 67 -6.65 -9.17 5.81
CA GLY A 67 -6.46 -8.88 7.23
C GLY A 67 -5.32 -9.67 7.90
N GLY A 68 -5.45 -9.90 9.20
CA GLY A 68 -4.42 -10.50 10.05
C GLY A 68 -3.65 -9.48 10.90
N SER A 69 -2.66 -9.95 11.64
CA SER A 69 -1.76 -9.09 12.42
C SER A 69 -0.58 -8.62 11.57
N ALA A 70 0.10 -7.56 12.02
CA ALA A 70 1.39 -7.10 11.47
C ALA A 70 2.57 -8.05 11.77
N ARG A 71 2.28 -9.30 12.14
CA ARG A 71 3.28 -10.37 12.25
C ARG A 71 3.26 -11.15 10.94
#